data_AF-A0A914PRQ2-F1
#
_entry.id   AF-A0A914PRQ2-F1
#
_cell.length_a   1.000
_cell.length_b   1.000
_cell.length_c   1.000
_cell.angle_alpha   90.00
_cell.angle_beta   90.00
_cell.angle_gamma   90.00
#
_symmetry.space_group_name_H-M   'P 1'
#
loop_
_entity.id
_entity.type
_entity.pdbx_description
1 polymer ?
#
loop_
_entity_poly.entity_id
_entity_poly.type
_entity_poly.pdbx_seq_one_letter_code
_entity_poly.pdbx_strand_id
1 'polypeptide(L)'
;MSNLETIGSAISMIMFNFSKTKAVKFVAAAQSGVGALTLVTYIFYMFFHLERHINPRKICITSIIAFLAFYILTYSWQFIPGNVSIQNNGSLNDTGCNEEKFSWCNNLSPINVYLYYTSYVIVIGFAYPLVNVTLTTLYSKILGPRRQGVTQGIFQIAGGCARLTGPLALSILYTEFGPRMTWKVEMAVLGITIAAWILFYKKMVPLKYGSHDNGIYEKSKPVNTHENIKVVNPVYTKVPEFEDILISIDKSKYGIQQRI
;
A
#
# COMPACT_ATOMS: atom_id res chain seq x y z
N MET A 1 5.41 -2.05 -5.08
CA MET A 1 5.50 -3.45 -4.60
C MET A 1 5.09 -4.51 -5.63
N SER A 2 4.21 -4.21 -6.59
CA SER A 2 3.95 -5.08 -7.78
C SER A 2 5.22 -5.43 -8.57
N ASN A 3 6.21 -4.56 -8.48
CA ASN A 3 7.58 -4.69 -8.97
C ASN A 3 8.24 -6.06 -8.73
N LEU A 4 8.15 -6.61 -7.51
CA LEU A 4 8.80 -7.89 -7.17
C LEU A 4 8.07 -9.09 -7.77
N GLU A 5 6.75 -8.99 -7.97
CA GLU A 5 5.96 -10.05 -8.60
C GLU A 5 6.31 -10.18 -10.09
N THR A 6 6.48 -9.05 -10.78
CA THR A 6 6.82 -9.01 -12.20
C THR A 6 8.24 -9.51 -12.47
N ILE A 7 9.22 -9.09 -11.66
CA ILE A 7 10.64 -9.42 -11.88
C ILE A 7 11.07 -10.69 -11.15
N GLY A 8 10.24 -11.22 -10.22
CA GLY A 8 10.56 -12.40 -9.42
C GLY A 8 10.93 -13.62 -10.27
N SER A 9 10.30 -13.80 -11.43
CA SER A 9 10.64 -14.88 -12.37
C SER A 9 12.04 -14.68 -12.99
N ALA A 10 12.35 -13.47 -13.44
CA ALA A 10 13.66 -13.11 -13.99
C ALA A 10 14.78 -13.27 -12.97
N ILE A 11 14.56 -12.79 -11.74
CA ILE A 11 15.49 -12.94 -10.62
C ILE A 11 15.72 -14.41 -10.30
N SER A 12 14.66 -15.23 -10.27
CA SER A 12 14.80 -16.65 -9.94
C SER A 12 15.61 -17.42 -10.98
N MET A 13 15.48 -17.07 -12.26
CA MET A 13 16.29 -17.67 -13.33
C MET A 13 17.76 -17.29 -13.21
N ILE A 14 18.05 -16.03 -12.89
CA ILE A 14 19.42 -15.48 -12.86
C ILE A 14 20.16 -15.80 -11.55
N MET A 15 19.47 -15.72 -10.40
CA MET A 15 20.10 -15.93 -9.09
C MET A 15 20.14 -17.39 -8.66
N PHE A 16 19.16 -18.21 -9.06
CA PHE A 16 19.04 -19.60 -8.59
C PHE A 16 19.24 -20.62 -9.71
N ASN A 17 19.64 -20.16 -10.91
CA ASN A 17 19.84 -21.00 -12.09
C ASN A 17 18.61 -21.87 -12.43
N PHE A 18 17.41 -21.34 -12.15
CA PHE A 18 16.17 -22.06 -12.43
C PHE A 18 15.83 -21.97 -13.92
N SER A 19 15.40 -23.10 -14.48
CA SER A 19 14.74 -23.10 -15.80
C SER A 19 13.45 -22.28 -15.76
N LYS A 20 13.07 -21.68 -16.90
CA LYS A 20 11.85 -20.87 -17.07
C LYS A 20 10.62 -21.51 -16.41
N THR A 21 10.40 -22.81 -16.64
CA THR A 21 9.26 -23.55 -16.07
C THR A 21 9.35 -23.71 -14.56
N LYS A 22 10.55 -23.93 -14.00
CA LYS A 22 10.77 -24.03 -12.55
C LYS A 22 10.58 -22.66 -11.88
N ALA A 23 11.14 -21.60 -12.47
CA ALA A 23 11.03 -20.24 -11.94
C ALA A 23 9.56 -19.80 -11.82
N VAL A 24 8.76 -19.99 -12.86
CA VAL A 24 7.33 -19.62 -12.83
C VAL A 24 6.56 -20.42 -11.79
N LYS A 25 6.83 -21.74 -11.66
CA LYS A 25 6.19 -22.59 -10.64
C LYS A 25 6.52 -22.13 -9.22
N PHE A 26 7.78 -21.82 -8.92
CA PHE A 26 8.19 -21.35 -7.61
C PHE A 26 7.61 -19.97 -7.27
N VAL A 27 7.62 -19.03 -8.23
CA VAL A 27 7.00 -17.71 -8.04
C VAL A 27 5.50 -17.84 -7.80
N ALA A 28 4.80 -18.70 -8.55
CA ALA A 28 3.38 -18.96 -8.33
C ALA A 28 3.12 -19.56 -6.94
N ALA A 29 3.89 -20.55 -6.52
CA ALA A 29 3.77 -21.16 -5.18
C ALA A 29 4.01 -20.14 -4.06
N ALA A 30 5.04 -19.29 -4.19
CA ALA A 30 5.32 -18.22 -3.25
C ALA A 30 4.16 -17.21 -3.19
N GLN A 31 3.59 -16.83 -4.33
CA GLN A 31 2.45 -15.92 -4.39
C GLN A 31 1.19 -16.52 -3.77
N SER A 32 0.94 -17.83 -3.96
CA SER A 32 -0.14 -18.54 -3.27
C SER A 32 0.07 -18.51 -1.75
N GLY A 33 1.30 -18.70 -1.28
CA GLY A 33 1.66 -18.58 0.13
C GLY A 33 1.41 -17.18 0.70
N VAL A 34 1.80 -16.13 -0.03
CA VAL A 34 1.50 -14.73 0.32
C VAL A 34 -0.02 -14.51 0.42
N GLY A 35 -0.79 -15.01 -0.54
CA GLY A 35 -2.25 -14.89 -0.54
C GLY A 35 -2.90 -15.57 0.66
N ALA A 36 -2.48 -16.80 0.98
CA ALA A 36 -2.96 -17.52 2.16
C ALA A 36 -2.61 -16.78 3.47
N LEU A 37 -1.37 -16.33 3.64
CA LEU A 37 -0.95 -15.60 4.82
C LEU A 37 -1.64 -14.23 4.94
N THR A 38 -1.90 -13.57 3.81
CA THR A 38 -2.66 -12.31 3.75
C THR A 38 -4.09 -12.51 4.24
N LEU A 39 -4.76 -13.59 3.82
CA LEU A 39 -6.10 -13.93 4.32
C LEU A 39 -6.09 -14.17 5.82
N VAL A 40 -5.13 -14.95 6.33
CA VAL A 40 -4.98 -15.19 7.77
C VAL A 40 -4.75 -13.87 8.52
N THR A 41 -3.89 -12.99 7.99
CA THR A 41 -3.61 -11.68 8.59
C THR A 41 -4.85 -10.79 8.62
N TYR A 42 -5.68 -10.79 7.57
CA TYR A 42 -6.94 -10.04 7.56
C TYR A 42 -7.97 -10.59 8.53
N ILE A 43 -8.12 -11.92 8.59
CA ILE A 43 -9.00 -12.58 9.54
C ILE A 43 -8.58 -12.21 10.97
N PHE A 44 -7.29 -12.29 11.27
CA PHE A 44 -6.73 -11.86 12.55
C PHE A 44 -7.01 -10.38 12.83
N TYR A 45 -6.78 -9.49 11.86
CA TYR A 45 -7.05 -8.06 12.02
C TYR A 45 -8.52 -7.77 12.35
N MET A 46 -9.45 -8.49 11.71
CA MET A 46 -10.89 -8.36 11.93
C MET A 46 -11.30 -8.86 13.33
N PHE A 47 -10.88 -10.07 13.72
CA PHE A 47 -11.24 -10.65 15.02
C PHE A 47 -10.68 -9.87 16.21
N PHE A 48 -9.44 -9.41 16.11
CA PHE A 48 -8.78 -8.69 17.21
C PHE A 48 -9.14 -7.20 17.26
N HIS A 49 -9.97 -6.70 16.34
CA HIS A 49 -10.34 -5.29 16.23
C HIS A 49 -9.12 -4.37 16.42
N LEU A 50 -8.05 -4.65 15.67
CA LEU A 50 -6.74 -4.04 15.92
C LEU A 50 -6.78 -2.51 15.76
N GLU A 51 -7.74 -1.99 15.00
CA GLU A 51 -8.01 -0.56 14.85
C GLU A 51 -8.37 0.13 16.17
N ARG A 52 -9.00 -0.59 17.11
CA ARG A 52 -9.38 -0.05 18.42
C ARG A 52 -8.21 -0.05 19.40
N HIS A 53 -7.36 -1.06 19.32
CA HIS A 53 -6.25 -1.24 20.26
C HIS A 53 -4.98 -0.51 19.86
N ILE A 54 -4.70 -0.35 18.56
CA ILE A 54 -3.46 0.22 18.08
C ILE A 54 -3.76 1.38 17.12
N ASN A 55 -3.11 2.52 17.40
CA ASN A 55 -3.18 3.67 16.51
C ASN A 55 -2.73 3.27 15.09
N PRO A 56 -3.52 3.55 14.03
CA PRO A 56 -3.19 3.17 12.66
C PRO A 56 -1.86 3.76 12.20
N ARG A 57 -1.46 4.90 12.79
CA ARG A 57 -0.17 5.53 12.58
C ARG A 57 1.01 4.60 12.93
N LYS A 58 0.96 3.93 14.08
CA LYS A 58 2.06 3.04 14.52
C LYS A 58 2.16 1.81 13.63
N ILE A 59 1.02 1.22 13.26
CA ILE A 59 0.98 0.03 12.39
C ILE A 59 1.64 0.32 11.04
N CYS A 60 1.32 1.46 10.41
CA CYS A 60 1.88 1.78 9.10
C CYS A 60 3.41 2.02 9.17
N ILE A 61 3.95 2.67 10.22
CA ILE A 61 5.41 2.76 10.44
C ILE A 61 6.03 1.37 10.57
N THR A 62 5.47 0.53 11.45
CA THR A 62 5.99 -0.81 11.69
C THR A 62 6.03 -1.62 10.39
N SER A 63 5.00 -1.54 9.56
CA SER A 63 4.97 -2.25 8.29
C SER A 63 5.95 -1.70 7.25
N ILE A 64 6.14 -0.38 7.17
CA ILE A 64 7.15 0.23 6.28
C ILE A 64 8.56 -0.17 6.73
N ILE A 65 8.82 -0.21 8.04
CA ILE A 65 10.10 -0.71 8.60
C ILE A 65 10.29 -2.19 8.27
N ALA A 66 9.24 -3.02 8.37
CA ALA A 66 9.30 -4.42 7.98
C ALA A 66 9.66 -4.59 6.49
N PHE A 67 9.12 -3.75 5.60
CA PHE A 67 9.53 -3.75 4.19
C PHE A 67 10.99 -3.36 4.01
N LEU A 68 11.45 -2.31 4.68
CA LEU A 68 12.85 -1.92 4.61
C LEU A 68 13.77 -3.05 5.09
N ALA A 69 13.41 -3.71 6.20
CA ALA A 69 14.13 -4.87 6.69
C ALA A 69 14.17 -6.02 5.68
N PHE A 70 13.07 -6.30 4.98
CA PHE A 70 13.03 -7.30 3.90
C PHE A 70 14.00 -6.97 2.76
N TYR A 71 14.05 -5.71 2.30
CA TYR A 71 14.98 -5.30 1.25
C TYR A 71 16.44 -5.38 1.71
N ILE A 72 16.73 -5.09 2.98
CA ILE A 72 18.07 -5.23 3.58
C ILE A 72 18.47 -6.71 3.70
N LEU A 73 17.57 -7.58 4.17
CA LEU A 73 17.80 -9.01 4.29
C LEU A 73 18.00 -9.69 2.94
N THR A 74 17.26 -9.24 1.93
CA THR A 74 17.31 -9.75 0.56
C THR A 74 18.44 -9.12 -0.26
N TYR A 75 19.12 -8.11 0.28
CA TYR A 75 20.23 -7.50 -0.45
C TYR A 75 21.35 -8.52 -0.66
N SER A 76 21.84 -8.62 -1.90
CA SER A 76 22.99 -9.45 -2.26
C SER A 76 24.25 -8.81 -1.68
N TRP A 77 24.53 -9.11 -0.40
CA TRP A 77 25.69 -8.59 0.30
C TRP A 77 26.98 -9.16 -0.29
N GLN A 78 27.97 -8.29 -0.47
CA GLN A 78 29.26 -8.66 -1.06
C GLN A 78 30.10 -9.59 -0.19
N PHE A 79 29.75 -9.77 1.09
CA PHE A 79 30.47 -10.67 2.00
C PHE A 79 30.10 -12.14 1.82
N ILE A 80 29.03 -12.46 1.07
CA ILE A 80 28.62 -13.85 0.82
C ILE A 80 29.53 -14.41 -0.27
N PRO A 81 30.36 -15.44 0.03
CA PRO A 81 31.27 -16.01 -0.95
C PRO A 81 30.47 -16.76 -2.03
N GLY A 82 30.76 -16.45 -3.29
CA GLY A 82 30.15 -17.09 -4.45
C GLY A 82 29.73 -16.07 -5.50
N ASN A 83 29.74 -16.51 -6.74
CA ASN A 83 29.21 -15.76 -7.88
C ASN A 83 28.03 -16.55 -8.46
N VAL A 84 27.10 -15.84 -9.09
CA VAL A 84 26.03 -16.48 -9.84
C VAL A 84 26.59 -17.34 -10.98
N SER A 85 25.89 -18.42 -11.32
CA SER A 85 26.29 -19.29 -12.42
C SER A 85 26.14 -18.56 -13.76
N ILE A 86 27.26 -18.35 -14.45
CA ILE A 86 27.30 -17.78 -15.79
C ILE A 86 26.81 -18.84 -16.78
N GLN A 87 26.00 -18.41 -17.74
CA GLN A 87 25.52 -19.26 -18.82
C GLN A 87 26.71 -19.71 -19.71
N ASN A 88 26.96 -21.01 -19.79
CA ASN A 88 27.95 -21.56 -20.71
C ASN A 88 27.31 -21.80 -22.08
N ASN A 89 27.90 -21.25 -23.15
CA ASN A 89 27.47 -21.34 -24.56
C ASN A 89 27.43 -22.76 -25.18
N GLY A 90 27.34 -23.81 -24.37
CA GLY A 90 27.25 -25.22 -24.82
C GLY A 90 26.28 -26.09 -24.01
N SER A 91 25.54 -25.52 -23.06
CA SER A 91 24.54 -26.27 -22.28
C SER A 91 23.17 -26.18 -22.95
N LEU A 92 22.54 -27.34 -23.18
CA LEU A 92 21.16 -27.46 -23.71
C LEU A 92 20.11 -26.76 -22.83
N ASN A 93 20.49 -26.41 -21.59
CA ASN A 93 19.68 -25.66 -20.65
C ASN A 93 20.17 -24.21 -20.63
N ASP A 94 19.39 -23.31 -21.23
CA ASP A 94 19.51 -21.85 -21.21
C ASP A 94 19.27 -21.30 -19.78
N THR A 95 20.10 -21.74 -18.82
CA THR A 95 19.94 -21.45 -17.40
C THR A 95 21.17 -20.72 -16.88
N GLY A 96 20.93 -19.63 -16.15
CA GLY A 96 21.98 -18.78 -15.61
C GLY A 96 21.95 -17.38 -16.20
N CYS A 97 22.96 -16.60 -15.85
CA CYS A 97 23.09 -15.22 -16.28
C CYS A 97 23.98 -15.15 -17.52
N ASN A 98 23.47 -14.54 -18.59
CA ASN A 98 24.18 -14.41 -19.86
C ASN A 98 25.10 -13.17 -19.80
N GLU A 99 26.41 -13.39 -19.85
CA GLU A 99 27.43 -12.33 -19.76
C GLU A 99 27.46 -11.44 -21.01
N GLU A 100 27.14 -11.97 -22.20
CA GLU A 100 27.07 -11.19 -23.44
C GLU A 100 25.89 -10.21 -23.42
N LYS A 101 24.81 -10.55 -22.69
CA LYS A 101 23.62 -9.71 -22.56
C LYS A 101 23.66 -8.77 -21.36
N PHE A 102 24.35 -9.14 -20.28
CA PHE A 102 24.35 -8.40 -19.02
C PHE A 102 25.76 -8.21 -18.47
N SER A 103 26.28 -6.99 -18.58
CA SER A 103 27.63 -6.62 -18.09
C SER A 103 27.82 -6.73 -16.58
N TRP A 104 26.73 -6.72 -15.80
CA TRP A 104 26.74 -6.78 -14.34
C TRP A 104 26.78 -8.21 -13.77
N CYS A 105 26.78 -9.23 -14.62
CA CYS A 105 26.69 -10.65 -14.25
C CYS A 105 27.83 -11.09 -13.31
N ASN A 106 29.06 -10.69 -13.61
CA ASN A 106 30.27 -11.09 -12.88
C ASN A 106 30.35 -10.54 -11.47
N ASN A 107 29.67 -9.42 -11.22
CA ASN A 107 29.66 -8.75 -9.93
C ASN A 107 28.37 -9.06 -9.17
N LEU A 108 27.74 -10.23 -9.36
CA LEU A 108 26.53 -10.60 -8.62
C LEU A 108 26.79 -11.81 -7.71
N SER A 109 26.52 -11.61 -6.41
CA SER A 109 26.65 -12.67 -5.40
C SER A 109 25.31 -13.41 -5.26
N PRO A 110 25.30 -14.74 -5.13
CA PRO A 110 24.09 -15.51 -4.98
C PRO A 110 23.44 -15.25 -3.62
N ILE A 111 22.12 -15.32 -3.59
CA ILE A 111 21.31 -15.24 -2.36
C ILE A 111 20.80 -16.65 -2.03
N ASN A 112 20.58 -16.96 -0.76
CA ASN A 112 19.98 -18.23 -0.38
C ASN A 112 18.49 -18.26 -0.80
N VAL A 113 18.12 -19.24 -1.61
CA VAL A 113 16.76 -19.46 -2.13
C VAL A 113 15.72 -19.47 -1.00
N TYR A 114 16.01 -20.22 0.08
CA TYR A 114 15.08 -20.37 1.20
C TYR A 114 14.89 -19.05 1.94
N LEU A 115 15.99 -18.30 2.15
CA LEU A 115 15.92 -17.00 2.81
C LEU A 115 15.05 -16.02 2.01
N TYR A 116 15.24 -15.97 0.69
CA TYR A 116 14.48 -15.09 -0.20
C TYR A 116 12.98 -15.41 -0.16
N TYR A 117 12.59 -16.66 -0.44
CA TYR A 117 11.17 -17.01 -0.54
C TYR A 117 10.47 -17.02 0.81
N THR A 118 11.12 -17.48 1.89
CA THR A 118 10.52 -17.47 3.22
C THR A 118 10.32 -16.05 3.73
N SER A 119 11.31 -15.16 3.57
CA SER A 119 11.15 -13.75 3.95
C SER A 119 10.13 -13.03 3.07
N TYR A 120 10.08 -13.34 1.78
CA TYR A 120 9.06 -12.83 0.85
C TYR A 120 7.66 -13.20 1.31
N VAL A 121 7.38 -14.48 1.57
CA VAL A 121 6.05 -14.93 2.00
C VAL A 121 5.64 -14.28 3.32
N ILE A 122 6.52 -14.27 4.31
CA ILE A 122 6.21 -13.74 5.65
C ILE A 122 6.01 -12.22 5.61
N VAL A 123 6.97 -11.47 5.05
CA VAL A 123 6.93 -10.01 5.13
C VAL A 123 5.89 -9.44 4.19
N ILE A 124 5.80 -9.92 2.95
CA ILE A 124 4.78 -9.43 2.01
C ILE A 124 3.40 -9.86 2.49
N GLY A 125 3.23 -11.10 2.96
CA GLY A 125 1.93 -11.59 3.43
C GLY A 125 1.42 -10.89 4.70
N PHE A 126 2.30 -10.39 5.56
CA PHE A 126 1.91 -9.67 6.77
C PHE A 126 1.86 -8.14 6.58
N ALA A 127 2.94 -7.53 6.08
CA ALA A 127 3.07 -6.08 6.03
C ALA A 127 2.21 -5.43 4.93
N TYR A 128 2.00 -6.11 3.80
CA TYR A 128 1.24 -5.55 2.67
C TYR A 128 -0.24 -5.31 2.98
N PRO A 129 -1.00 -6.29 3.49
CA PRO A 129 -2.38 -6.04 3.89
C PRO A 129 -2.49 -4.96 4.97
N LEU A 130 -1.57 -4.95 5.93
CA LEU A 130 -1.57 -3.98 7.03
C LEU A 130 -1.35 -2.55 6.53
N VAL A 131 -0.38 -2.32 5.65
CA VAL A 131 -0.20 -0.97 5.07
C VAL A 131 -1.43 -0.55 4.28
N ASN A 132 -1.96 -1.41 3.41
CA ASN A 132 -3.11 -1.04 2.57
C ASN A 132 -4.35 -0.66 3.41
N VAL A 133 -4.69 -1.46 4.42
CA VAL A 133 -5.82 -1.16 5.31
C VAL A 133 -5.54 0.09 6.14
N THR A 134 -4.40 0.16 6.82
CA THR A 134 -4.15 1.30 7.72
C THR A 134 -3.92 2.61 6.99
N LEU A 135 -3.36 2.60 5.78
CA LEU A 135 -3.17 3.79 4.97
C LEU A 135 -4.51 4.36 4.50
N THR A 136 -5.43 3.50 4.04
CA THR A 136 -6.79 3.93 3.65
C THR A 136 -7.58 4.44 4.85
N THR A 137 -7.54 3.74 6.00
CA THR A 137 -8.15 4.22 7.25
C THR A 137 -7.58 5.55 7.72
N LEU A 138 -6.25 5.71 7.71
CA LEU A 138 -5.58 6.94 8.13
C LEU A 138 -5.99 8.11 7.23
N TYR A 139 -6.04 7.87 5.92
CA TYR A 139 -6.44 8.87 4.94
C TYR A 139 -7.86 9.38 5.20
N SER A 140 -8.83 8.48 5.40
CA SER A 140 -10.22 8.85 5.72
C SER A 140 -10.33 9.61 7.04
N LYS A 141 -9.57 9.22 8.08
CA LYS A 141 -9.56 9.92 9.39
C LYS A 141 -8.98 11.33 9.33
N ILE A 142 -8.07 11.61 8.39
CA ILE A 142 -7.47 12.94 8.24
C ILE A 142 -8.41 13.90 7.50
N LEU A 143 -9.12 13.43 6.47
CA LEU A 143 -10.01 14.27 5.65
C LEU A 143 -11.35 14.58 6.34
N GLY A 144 -11.89 13.64 7.11
CA GLY A 144 -13.23 13.74 7.68
C GLY A 144 -14.35 13.58 6.63
N PRO A 145 -15.63 13.76 7.03
CA PRO A 145 -16.79 13.37 6.22
C PRO A 145 -17.09 14.28 5.02
N ARG A 146 -16.47 15.47 4.93
CA ARG A 146 -16.97 16.54 4.05
C ARG A 146 -16.77 16.27 2.55
N ARG A 147 -15.80 15.43 2.13
CA ARG A 147 -15.53 15.07 0.71
C ARG A 147 -14.75 13.75 0.53
N GLN A 148 -15.07 12.71 1.30
CA GLN A 148 -14.24 11.49 1.36
C GLN A 148 -14.08 10.78 -0.01
N GLY A 149 -15.13 10.69 -0.83
CA GLY A 149 -15.12 9.92 -2.08
C GLY A 149 -14.16 10.46 -3.15
N VAL A 150 -14.16 11.77 -3.41
CA VAL A 150 -13.31 12.38 -4.45
C VAL A 150 -11.83 12.26 -4.10
N THR A 151 -11.48 12.57 -2.84
CA THR A 151 -10.08 12.53 -2.42
C THR A 151 -9.57 11.09 -2.39
N GLN A 152 -10.40 10.14 -1.92
CA GLN A 152 -10.07 8.71 -1.99
C GLN A 152 -9.91 8.22 -3.44
N GLY A 153 -10.72 8.72 -4.37
CA GLY A 153 -10.55 8.48 -5.80
C GLY A 153 -9.19 8.96 -6.33
N ILE A 154 -8.79 10.19 -6.02
CA ILE A 154 -7.47 10.74 -6.41
C ILE A 154 -6.33 9.88 -5.86
N PHE A 155 -6.42 9.47 -4.60
CA PHE A 155 -5.44 8.58 -3.97
C PHE A 155 -5.32 7.24 -4.72
N GLN A 156 -6.44 6.64 -5.13
CA GLN A 156 -6.43 5.38 -5.88
C GLN A 156 -5.89 5.55 -7.31
N ILE A 157 -6.20 6.66 -7.99
CA ILE A 157 -5.64 6.96 -9.32
C ILE A 157 -4.11 7.08 -9.21
N ALA A 158 -3.59 7.81 -8.21
CA ALA A 158 -2.16 7.92 -7.98
C ALA A 158 -1.52 6.54 -7.71
N GLY A 159 -2.18 5.71 -6.89
CA GLY A 159 -1.76 4.32 -6.66
C GLY A 159 -1.77 3.46 -7.93
N GLY A 160 -2.78 3.63 -8.79
CA GLY A 160 -2.87 2.97 -10.09
C GLY A 160 -1.75 3.37 -11.04
N CYS A 161 -1.49 4.68 -11.18
CA CYS A 161 -0.37 5.20 -11.98
C CYS A 161 0.97 4.64 -11.48
N ALA A 162 1.19 4.58 -10.17
CA ALA A 162 2.40 4.01 -9.60
C ALA A 162 2.55 2.51 -9.90
N ARG A 163 1.45 1.75 -9.97
CA ARG A 163 1.48 0.33 -10.36
C ARG A 163 1.78 0.13 -11.84
N LEU A 164 1.43 1.09 -12.70
CA LEU A 164 1.78 1.07 -14.11
C LEU A 164 3.25 1.44 -14.31
N THR A 165 3.71 2.52 -13.69
CA THR A 165 5.08 3.02 -13.88
C THR A 165 6.14 2.21 -13.13
N GLY A 166 5.78 1.58 -12.01
CA GLY A 166 6.70 0.81 -11.17
C GLY A 166 7.44 -0.29 -11.91
N PRO A 167 6.74 -1.28 -12.52
CA PRO A 167 7.39 -2.36 -13.25
C PRO A 167 8.19 -1.89 -14.48
N LEU A 168 7.73 -0.83 -15.17
CA LEU A 168 8.43 -0.23 -16.30
C LEU A 168 9.78 0.37 -15.88
N ALA A 169 9.77 1.26 -14.90
CA ALA A 169 10.99 1.88 -14.39
C ALA A 169 11.95 0.83 -13.83
N LEU A 170 11.42 -0.18 -13.13
CA LEU A 170 12.23 -1.21 -12.54
C LEU A 170 12.83 -2.16 -13.59
N SER A 171 12.11 -2.48 -14.65
CA SER A 171 12.61 -3.32 -15.75
C SER A 171 13.77 -2.67 -16.46
N ILE A 172 13.69 -1.36 -16.75
CA ILE A 172 14.79 -0.59 -17.37
C ILE A 172 16.00 -0.54 -16.44
N LEU A 173 15.78 -0.25 -15.16
CA LEU A 173 16.86 -0.20 -14.18
C LEU A 173 17.54 -1.57 -14.02
N TYR A 174 16.75 -2.65 -14.04
CA TYR A 174 17.22 -4.02 -13.95
C TYR A 174 18.06 -4.45 -15.16
N THR A 175 17.65 -4.08 -16.38
CA THR A 175 18.41 -4.44 -17.59
C THR A 175 19.76 -3.73 -17.65
N GLU A 176 19.80 -2.44 -17.35
CA GLU A 176 21.00 -1.60 -17.49
C GLU A 176 21.98 -1.75 -16.31
N PHE A 177 21.49 -1.67 -15.07
CA PHE A 177 22.34 -1.58 -13.88
C PHE A 177 22.30 -2.84 -13.00
N GLY A 178 21.43 -3.80 -13.34
CA GLY A 178 21.30 -5.05 -12.62
C GLY A 178 20.55 -4.96 -11.28
N PRO A 179 20.31 -6.13 -10.65
CA PRO A 179 19.48 -6.25 -9.45
C PRO A 179 20.03 -5.52 -8.22
N ARG A 180 21.36 -5.34 -8.11
CA ARG A 180 21.95 -4.61 -6.97
C ARG A 180 21.52 -3.15 -6.95
N MET A 181 21.47 -2.49 -8.10
CA MET A 181 21.05 -1.10 -8.19
C MET A 181 19.54 -0.96 -7.98
N THR A 182 18.76 -1.88 -8.57
CA THR A 182 17.33 -2.03 -8.33
C THR A 182 16.99 -2.04 -6.84
N TRP A 183 17.67 -2.88 -6.04
CA TRP A 183 17.43 -2.95 -4.60
C TRP A 183 17.81 -1.66 -3.86
N LYS A 184 18.92 -1.00 -4.25
CA LYS A 184 19.34 0.27 -3.64
C LYS A 184 18.32 1.38 -3.89
N VAL A 185 17.77 1.48 -5.10
CA VAL A 185 16.74 2.46 -5.44
C VAL A 185 15.47 2.22 -4.64
N GLU A 186 15.01 0.97 -4.52
CA GLU A 186 13.84 0.62 -3.70
C GLU A 186 14.06 0.96 -2.22
N MET A 187 15.22 0.64 -1.65
CA MET A 187 15.58 1.05 -0.28
C MET A 187 15.60 2.57 -0.13
N ALA A 188 16.10 3.32 -1.10
CA ALA A 188 16.11 4.77 -1.08
C ALA A 188 14.69 5.36 -1.11
N VAL A 189 13.81 4.83 -1.97
CA VAL A 189 12.39 5.24 -2.04
C VAL A 189 11.66 4.96 -0.73
N LEU A 190 11.89 3.80 -0.12
CA LEU A 190 11.35 3.48 1.21
C LEU A 190 11.92 4.41 2.29
N GLY A 191 13.22 4.68 2.26
CA GLY A 191 13.88 5.61 3.18
C GLY A 191 13.29 7.03 3.10
N ILE A 192 13.09 7.55 1.89
CA ILE A 192 12.43 8.85 1.66
C ILE A 192 11.00 8.83 2.18
N THR A 193 10.28 7.72 1.98
CA THR A 193 8.90 7.56 2.46
C THR A 193 8.85 7.59 3.99
N ILE A 194 9.76 6.88 4.67
CA ILE A 194 9.90 6.92 6.14
C ILE A 194 10.24 8.33 6.61
N ALA A 195 11.21 8.99 5.97
CA ALA A 195 11.62 10.35 6.32
C ALA A 195 10.45 11.34 6.18
N ALA A 196 9.72 11.28 5.06
CA ALA A 196 8.52 12.09 4.86
C ALA A 196 7.47 11.81 5.95
N TRP A 197 7.27 10.53 6.32
CA TRP A 197 6.36 10.15 7.38
C TRP A 197 6.74 10.72 8.74
N ILE A 198 8.03 10.70 9.09
CA ILE A 198 8.55 11.26 10.35
C ILE A 198 8.37 12.79 10.37
N LEU A 199 8.71 13.48 9.27
CA LEU A 199 8.57 14.93 9.15
C LEU A 199 7.11 15.37 9.30
N PHE A 200 6.17 14.67 8.67
CA PHE A 200 4.74 14.97 8.74
C PHE A 200 4.01 14.28 9.90
N TYR A 201 4.71 13.56 10.78
CA TYR A 201 4.10 12.79 11.85
C TYR A 201 3.21 13.64 12.78
N LYS A 202 3.67 14.87 13.08
CA LYS A 202 2.91 15.84 13.88
C LYS A 202 1.70 16.44 13.15
N LYS A 203 1.71 16.45 11.83
CA LYS A 203 0.61 17.01 11.00
C LYS A 203 -0.49 15.99 10.72
N MET A 204 -0.17 14.70 10.76
CA MET A 204 -1.12 13.59 10.59
C MET A 204 -1.97 13.34 11.84
N VAL A 205 -2.63 14.37 12.38
CA VAL A 205 -3.59 14.24 13.47
C VAL A 205 -4.99 14.08 12.86
N PRO A 206 -5.81 13.12 13.30
CA PRO A 206 -7.18 12.98 12.81
C PRO A 206 -7.95 14.28 13.07
N LEU A 207 -8.81 14.67 12.14
CA LEU A 207 -9.64 15.85 12.29
C LEU A 207 -10.55 15.64 13.50
N LYS A 208 -10.34 16.40 14.58
CA LYS A 208 -11.31 16.44 15.69
C LYS A 208 -12.52 17.22 15.18
N TYR A 209 -13.55 16.51 14.75
CA TYR A 209 -14.88 17.10 14.64
C TYR A 209 -15.26 17.58 16.05
N GLY A 210 -15.49 18.89 16.19
CA GLY A 210 -16.18 19.42 17.36
C GLY A 210 -17.57 18.82 17.35
N SER A 211 -17.76 17.80 18.18
CA SER A 211 -19.08 17.33 18.55
C SER A 211 -19.82 18.51 19.16
N HIS A 212 -20.75 19.07 18.37
CA HIS A 212 -21.93 19.71 18.93
C HIS A 212 -23.01 18.63 19.08
N ASP A 213 -22.64 17.48 19.66
CA ASP A 213 -23.56 16.50 20.21
C ASP A 213 -23.42 16.62 21.73
N ASN A 214 -24.18 17.56 22.28
CA ASN A 214 -24.37 17.65 23.71
C ASN A 214 -25.06 16.35 24.15
N GLY A 215 -24.29 15.47 24.77
CA GLY A 215 -24.74 14.55 25.80
C GLY A 215 -25.99 13.74 25.47
N ILE A 216 -25.82 12.64 24.74
CA ILE A 216 -26.65 11.46 24.98
C ILE A 216 -25.72 10.29 25.27
N TYR A 217 -25.03 10.34 26.42
CA TYR A 217 -24.74 9.20 27.32
C TYR A 217 -24.16 9.75 28.65
N GLU A 218 -24.80 10.77 29.24
CA GLU A 218 -24.64 11.02 30.67
C GLU A 218 -25.59 10.05 31.40
N LYS A 219 -25.03 9.22 32.28
CA LYS A 219 -25.80 8.31 33.16
C LYS A 219 -26.95 9.09 33.80
N SER A 220 -28.18 8.65 33.58
CA SER A 220 -29.33 9.10 34.36
C SER A 220 -29.15 8.73 35.84
N LYS A 221 -28.72 9.71 36.65
CA LYS A 221 -29.13 9.79 38.06
C LYS A 221 -30.19 10.88 38.17
N PRO A 222 -31.34 10.61 38.78
CA PRO A 222 -32.42 11.59 38.84
C PRO A 222 -32.07 12.62 39.92
N VAL A 223 -32.01 13.90 39.55
CA VAL A 223 -32.09 14.99 40.53
C VAL A 223 -33.07 16.01 40.00
N ASN A 224 -34.09 16.25 40.83
CA ASN A 224 -35.23 17.11 40.61
C ASN A 224 -34.85 18.60 40.53
N THR A 225 -35.78 19.34 39.93
CA THR A 225 -36.29 20.66 40.36
C THR A 225 -36.09 21.77 39.31
N HIS A 226 -37.25 22.16 38.76
CA HIS A 226 -37.69 23.47 38.27
C HIS A 226 -36.62 24.58 38.11
N GLU A 227 -36.52 25.18 36.91
CA GLU A 227 -36.84 26.61 36.63
C GLU A 227 -36.56 26.97 35.14
N ASN A 228 -37.39 27.87 34.61
CA ASN A 228 -37.53 28.28 33.21
C ASN A 228 -36.36 29.12 32.67
N ILE A 229 -35.90 28.92 31.42
CA ILE A 229 -35.35 29.98 30.54
C ILE A 229 -35.56 29.63 29.04
N LYS A 230 -35.95 30.64 28.26
CA LYS A 230 -36.45 30.66 26.87
C LYS A 230 -35.56 29.97 25.81
N VAL A 231 -36.20 29.21 24.92
CA VAL A 231 -35.61 28.59 23.72
C VAL A 231 -35.52 29.61 22.58
N VAL A 232 -34.31 29.96 22.15
CA VAL A 232 -34.06 30.61 20.84
C VAL A 232 -33.78 29.49 19.84
N ASN A 233 -34.70 29.31 18.87
CA ASN A 233 -34.55 28.30 17.82
C ASN A 233 -33.50 28.74 16.78
N PRO A 234 -32.49 27.91 16.45
CA PRO A 234 -31.57 28.20 15.36
C PRO A 234 -32.22 27.92 14.00
N VAL A 235 -32.08 28.88 13.07
CA VAL A 235 -32.48 28.76 11.66
C VAL A 235 -31.41 27.95 10.91
N TYR A 236 -31.78 26.78 10.38
CA TYR A 236 -30.91 25.97 9.53
C TYR A 236 -31.19 26.25 8.05
N THR A 237 -30.20 26.73 7.31
CA THR A 237 -30.28 26.87 5.85
C THR A 237 -29.93 25.52 5.19
N LYS A 238 -30.91 24.92 4.49
CA LYS A 238 -30.77 23.66 3.73
C LYS A 238 -29.77 23.85 2.58
N VAL A 239 -28.76 22.97 2.48
CA VAL A 239 -27.90 22.85 1.29
C VAL A 239 -28.62 21.89 0.31
N PRO A 240 -28.85 22.27 -0.96
CA PRO A 240 -29.66 21.47 -1.88
C PRO A 240 -28.96 20.16 -2.28
N GLU A 241 -29.75 19.10 -2.36
CA GLU A 241 -29.35 17.72 -2.68
C GLU A 241 -29.18 17.58 -4.20
N PHE A 242 -28.33 16.65 -4.67
CA PHE A 242 -27.98 16.51 -6.09
C PHE A 242 -29.19 16.20 -7.00
N GLU A 243 -30.26 15.64 -6.45
CA GLU A 243 -31.54 15.43 -7.16
C GLU A 243 -32.30 16.74 -7.46
N ASP A 244 -32.24 17.74 -6.57
CA ASP A 244 -32.91 19.05 -6.78
C ASP A 244 -32.26 19.84 -7.92
N ILE A 245 -30.95 19.67 -8.13
CA ILE A 245 -30.21 20.32 -9.22
C ILE A 245 -30.62 19.71 -10.57
N LEU A 246 -30.79 18.38 -10.64
CA LEU A 246 -31.26 17.70 -11.86
C LEU A 246 -32.71 18.10 -12.22
N ILE A 247 -33.59 18.23 -11.21
CA ILE A 247 -34.97 18.70 -11.42
C ILE A 247 -35.01 20.16 -11.91
N SER A 248 -34.08 21.01 -11.47
CA SER A 248 -33.98 22.41 -11.93
C SER A 248 -33.50 22.54 -13.39
N ILE A 249 -32.60 21.66 -13.84
CA ILE A 249 -32.08 21.63 -15.21
C ILE A 249 -33.15 21.09 -16.18
N ASP A 250 -33.97 20.12 -15.75
CA ASP A 250 -35.05 19.56 -16.57
C ASP A 250 -36.22 20.56 -16.74
N LYS A 251 -36.61 21.27 -15.67
CA LYS A 251 -37.58 22.38 -15.75
C LYS A 251 -37.11 23.55 -16.63
N SER A 252 -35.81 23.82 -16.67
CA SER A 252 -35.24 24.85 -17.55
C SER A 252 -35.35 24.51 -19.05
N LYS A 253 -35.52 23.23 -19.42
CA LYS A 253 -35.59 22.80 -20.82
C LYS A 253 -37.01 22.80 -21.42
N TYR A 254 -38.07 22.82 -20.61
CA TYR A 254 -39.44 22.54 -21.09
C TYR A 254 -40.56 23.49 -20.64
N GLY A 255 -40.29 24.66 -20.03
CA GLY A 255 -41.34 25.43 -19.33
C GLY A 255 -41.42 26.93 -19.57
N ILE A 256 -41.32 27.43 -20.81
CA ILE A 256 -41.84 28.77 -21.15
C ILE A 256 -43.21 28.59 -21.78
N GLN A 257 -44.28 28.66 -20.96
CA GLN A 257 -45.64 29.09 -21.35
C GLN A 257 -46.59 28.86 -20.17
N GLN A 258 -46.86 29.91 -19.40
CA GLN A 258 -48.22 30.42 -19.13
C GLN A 258 -48.13 31.60 -18.15
N ARG A 259 -48.14 32.81 -18.71
CA ARG A 259 -48.70 34.01 -18.07
C ARG A 259 -50.22 33.89 -18.18
N ILE A 260 -50.94 34.07 -17.07
CA ILE A 260 -51.88 35.17 -16.77
C ILE A 260 -52.37 34.92 -15.34
#